data_AF-A0A2B8AUB1-F1
#
_entry.id   AF-A0A2B8AUB1-F1
#
_cell.length_a   1.000
_cell.length_b   1.000
_cell.length_c   1.000
_cell.angle_alpha   90.00
_cell.angle_beta   90.00
_cell.angle_gamma   90.00
#
_symmetry.space_group_name_H-M   'P 1'
#
loop_
_entity.id
_entity.type
_entity.pdbx_description
1 polymer ?
#
loop_
_entity_poly.entity_id
_entity_poly.type
_entity_poly.pdbx_seq_one_letter_code
_entity_poly.pdbx_strand_id
1 'polypeptide(L)'
;MRGDLPDEETAAALRERLRAADESIGTPAGLWDRVGATAPAAPVRRPSLPRRLPPLVAGAAAVLVALVVLGTWWLARPDRADGPPAGPGPVTVTVHNAEEACRELRTVECSLRLAKDPYAVYAAEGNRAGRVWHGDSMTALCVVADGTLVEDEEGVSSSRWYLVSENGVEGWLPGVRTRNTAEVRTCTAEESRRRGTG
;
A
#
# COMPACT_ATOMS: atom_id res chain seq x y z
N MET A 1 -6.91 34.20 -6.79
CA MET A 1 -6.56 34.26 -5.35
C MET A 1 -5.06 34.01 -5.24
N ARG A 2 -4.27 35.06 -4.97
CA ARG A 2 -2.84 34.91 -4.64
C ARG A 2 -2.79 34.53 -3.17
N GLY A 3 -2.23 33.37 -2.85
CA GLY A 3 -1.93 33.04 -1.46
C GLY A 3 -0.85 33.99 -0.96
N ASP A 4 -1.11 34.65 0.15
CA ASP A 4 -0.08 35.36 0.91
C ASP A 4 1.01 34.35 1.26
N LEU A 5 2.16 34.48 0.60
CA LEU A 5 3.37 33.83 1.08
C LEU A 5 3.68 34.48 2.43
N PRO A 6 3.95 33.69 3.49
CA PRO A 6 4.28 34.27 4.78
C PRO A 6 5.44 35.25 4.62
N ASP A 7 5.26 36.48 5.10
CA ASP A 7 6.29 37.52 5.05
C ASP A 7 7.62 36.96 5.56
N GLU A 8 8.73 37.31 4.91
CA GLU A 8 10.07 36.76 5.20
C GLU A 8 10.45 36.89 6.69
N GLU A 9 9.96 37.94 7.34
CA GLU A 9 10.06 38.18 8.77
C GLU A 9 9.35 37.10 9.62
N THR A 10 8.14 36.70 9.24
CA THR A 10 7.40 35.63 9.93
C THR A 10 8.10 34.28 9.77
N ALA A 11 8.66 34.02 8.58
CA ALA A 11 9.44 32.82 8.32
C ALA A 11 10.74 32.80 9.14
N ALA A 12 11.41 33.95 9.30
CA ALA A 12 12.60 34.08 10.15
C ALA A 12 12.26 33.85 11.63
N ALA A 13 11.18 34.46 12.13
CA ALA A 13 10.71 34.26 13.50
C ALA A 13 10.33 32.78 13.79
N LEU A 14 9.73 32.09 12.82
CA LEU A 14 9.41 30.67 12.96
C LEU A 14 10.67 29.80 13.02
N ARG A 15 11.67 30.07 12.17
CA ARG A 15 12.95 29.33 12.19
C ARG A 15 13.68 29.49 13.51
N GLU A 16 13.68 30.70 14.07
CA GLU A 16 14.30 30.95 15.37
C GLU A 16 13.60 30.18 16.50
N ARG A 17 12.26 30.18 16.51
CA ARG A 17 11.47 29.41 17.49
C ARG A 17 11.70 27.91 17.37
N LEU A 18 11.84 27.38 16.15
CA LEU A 18 12.14 25.97 15.93
C LEU A 18 13.54 25.61 16.44
N ARG A 19 14.54 26.47 16.19
CA ARG A 19 15.90 26.27 16.69
C ARG A 19 15.95 26.26 18.21
N ALA A 20 15.30 27.24 18.85
CA ALA A 20 15.21 27.30 20.31
C ALA A 20 14.49 26.08 20.91
N ALA A 21 13.47 25.56 20.22
CA ALA A 21 12.79 24.35 20.63
C ALA A 21 13.70 23.11 20.50
N ASP A 22 14.44 22.97 19.40
CA ASP A 22 15.38 21.87 19.18
C ASP A 22 16.51 21.85 20.23
N GLU A 23 17.06 23.03 20.54
CA GLU A 23 18.08 23.20 21.60
C GLU A 23 17.54 22.85 22.99
N SER A 24 16.23 22.98 23.22
CA SER A 24 15.59 22.58 24.49
C SER A 24 15.38 21.08 24.63
N ILE A 25 15.46 20.31 23.54
CA ILE A 25 15.27 18.86 23.53
C ILE A 25 16.59 18.18 23.92
N GLY A 26 16.72 17.82 25.20
CA GLY A 26 17.77 16.92 25.66
C GLY A 26 17.41 15.45 25.46
N THR A 27 18.39 14.60 25.15
CA THR A 27 18.20 13.14 25.20
C THR A 27 18.01 12.69 26.65
N PRO A 28 16.91 11.99 27.00
CA PRO A 28 16.71 11.46 28.34
C PRO A 28 17.86 10.53 28.76
N ALA A 29 18.26 10.59 30.03
CA ALA A 29 19.27 9.68 30.57
C ALA A 29 18.89 8.21 30.33
N GLY A 30 19.85 7.39 29.90
CA GLY A 30 19.64 5.97 29.62
C GLY A 30 18.75 5.64 28.41
N LEU A 31 18.46 6.61 27.53
CA LEU A 31 17.79 6.33 26.26
C LEU A 31 18.62 5.37 25.39
N TRP A 32 19.91 5.66 25.23
CA TRP A 32 20.82 4.85 24.40
C TRP A 32 21.07 3.45 24.99
N ASP A 33 21.10 3.34 26.31
CA ASP A 33 21.21 2.04 26.98
C ASP A 33 19.98 1.17 26.72
N ARG A 34 18.78 1.75 26.67
CA ARG A 34 17.54 1.03 26.33
C ARG A 34 17.49 0.60 24.86
N VAL A 35 17.95 1.46 23.94
CA VAL A 35 18.04 1.11 22.51
C VAL A 35 19.06 -0.01 22.29
N GLY A 36 20.20 0.03 22.98
CA GLY A 36 21.24 -1.00 22.92
C GLY A 36 20.88 -2.32 23.60
N ALA A 37 20.04 -2.29 24.65
CA ALA A 37 19.64 -3.49 25.40
C ALA A 37 18.65 -4.41 24.67
N THR A 38 18.12 -4.00 23.50
CA THR A 38 17.09 -4.77 22.76
C THR A 38 17.69 -5.79 21.78
N ALA A 39 18.91 -6.29 22.00
CA ALA A 39 19.47 -7.35 21.15
C ALA A 39 20.22 -8.44 21.94
N PRO A 40 19.53 -9.44 22.50
CA PRO A 40 20.08 -10.78 22.52
C PRO A 40 19.90 -11.38 21.12
N ALA A 41 20.97 -11.41 20.33
CA ALA A 41 21.03 -12.27 19.15
C ALA A 41 20.90 -13.73 19.62
N ALA A 42 19.70 -14.29 19.52
CA ALA A 42 19.49 -15.71 19.76
C ALA A 42 20.36 -16.50 18.76
N PRO A 43 21.18 -17.47 19.21
CA PRO A 43 21.93 -18.29 18.29
C PRO A 43 20.95 -19.13 17.47
N VAL A 44 20.85 -18.84 16.18
CA VAL A 44 20.13 -19.68 15.22
C VAL A 44 20.86 -21.03 15.16
N ARG A 45 20.30 -22.04 15.83
CA ARG A 45 20.72 -23.43 15.65
C ARG A 45 20.40 -23.82 14.20
N ARG A 46 21.43 -23.87 13.36
CA ARG A 46 21.32 -24.43 12.01
C ARG A 46 21.00 -25.93 12.15
N PRO A 47 19.93 -26.45 11.55
CA PRO A 47 19.76 -27.89 11.46
C PRO A 47 20.85 -28.45 10.55
N SER A 48 21.67 -29.35 11.08
CA SER A 48 22.63 -30.13 10.30
C SER A 48 21.85 -31.16 9.45
N LEU A 49 21.73 -30.90 8.15
CA LEU A 49 21.22 -31.87 7.19
C LEU A 49 22.18 -33.07 7.12
N PRO A 50 21.72 -34.32 7.28
CA PRO A 50 22.56 -35.48 7.05
C PRO A 50 22.90 -35.57 5.56
N ARG A 51 24.20 -35.57 5.26
CA ARG A 51 24.72 -35.71 3.91
C ARG A 51 24.94 -37.19 3.61
N ARG A 52 24.44 -37.58 2.43
CA ARG A 52 24.81 -38.70 1.54
C ARG A 52 23.81 -39.86 1.48
N LEU A 53 23.29 -40.08 0.27
CA LEU A 53 23.54 -41.23 -0.65
C LEU A 53 22.79 -40.98 -1.99
N PRO A 54 22.99 -41.78 -3.05
CA PRO A 54 24.04 -41.74 -4.08
C PRO A 54 23.58 -41.08 -5.41
N PRO A 55 24.50 -40.80 -6.36
CA PRO A 55 24.17 -40.16 -7.63
C PRO A 55 23.76 -41.23 -8.65
N LEU A 56 22.50 -41.28 -9.02
CA LEU A 56 21.96 -41.76 -10.28
C LEU A 56 20.45 -41.50 -10.20
N VAL A 57 19.83 -41.11 -11.32
CA VAL A 57 18.41 -40.68 -11.43
C VAL A 57 18.11 -39.21 -11.09
N ALA A 58 19.01 -38.27 -11.42
CA ALA A 58 18.78 -36.83 -11.28
C ALA A 58 18.59 -36.09 -12.63
N GLY A 59 18.05 -36.76 -13.66
CA GLY A 59 17.90 -36.18 -15.00
C GLY A 59 16.46 -35.88 -15.45
N ALA A 60 15.48 -36.68 -15.01
CA ALA A 60 14.14 -36.68 -15.65
C ALA A 60 13.07 -35.85 -14.91
N ALA A 61 13.23 -35.58 -13.61
CA ALA A 61 12.19 -34.91 -12.83
C ALA A 61 12.21 -33.36 -12.91
N ALA A 62 13.37 -32.76 -13.18
CA ALA A 62 13.52 -31.30 -13.17
C ALA A 62 12.86 -30.61 -14.39
N VAL A 63 12.81 -31.28 -15.54
CA VAL A 63 12.24 -30.70 -16.77
C VAL A 63 10.70 -30.69 -16.72
N LEU A 64 10.08 -31.69 -16.09
CA LEU A 64 8.62 -31.75 -15.95
C LEU A 64 8.09 -30.67 -14.98
N VAL A 65 8.78 -30.38 -13.88
CA VAL A 65 8.36 -29.32 -12.95
C VAL A 65 8.53 -27.93 -13.57
N ALA A 66 9.61 -27.69 -14.33
CA ALA A 66 9.81 -26.42 -15.01
C ALA A 66 8.74 -26.14 -16.09
N LEU A 67 8.31 -27.17 -16.84
CA LEU A 67 7.25 -27.02 -17.85
C LEU A 67 5.86 -26.81 -17.22
N VAL A 68 5.58 -27.42 -16.06
CA VAL A 68 4.31 -27.20 -15.35
C VAL A 68 4.26 -25.80 -14.72
N VAL A 69 5.36 -25.30 -14.15
CA VAL A 69 5.41 -23.97 -13.52
C VAL A 69 5.42 -22.83 -14.55
N LEU A 70 6.06 -23.00 -15.71
CA LEU A 70 6.01 -22.01 -16.80
C LEU A 70 4.68 -22.07 -17.57
N GLY A 71 4.08 -23.26 -17.72
CA GLY A 71 2.80 -23.45 -18.39
C GLY A 71 1.63 -22.84 -17.61
N THR A 72 1.61 -22.99 -16.28
CA THR A 72 0.55 -22.39 -15.44
C THR A 72 0.63 -20.87 -15.39
N TRP A 73 1.83 -20.28 -15.44
CA TRP A 73 1.97 -18.82 -15.46
C TRP A 73 1.56 -18.20 -16.81
N TRP A 74 1.71 -18.92 -17.93
CA TRP A 74 1.29 -18.42 -19.25
C TRP A 74 -0.21 -18.61 -19.52
N LEU A 75 -0.83 -19.66 -18.96
CA LEU A 75 -2.29 -19.88 -18.99
C LEU A 75 -3.06 -18.98 -18.03
N ALA A 76 -2.38 -18.33 -17.08
CA ALA A 76 -2.96 -17.34 -16.17
C ALA A 76 -2.81 -15.90 -16.67
N ARG A 77 -2.61 -15.68 -17.98
CA ARG A 77 -2.90 -14.37 -18.57
C ARG A 77 -4.41 -14.27 -18.70
N PRO A 78 -5.10 -13.41 -17.93
CA PRO A 78 -6.51 -13.17 -18.20
C PRO A 78 -6.60 -12.59 -19.61
N ASP A 79 -7.31 -13.32 -20.47
CA ASP A 79 -7.79 -12.84 -21.75
C ASP A 79 -8.42 -11.46 -21.56
N ARG A 80 -8.10 -10.54 -22.48
CA ARG A 80 -8.90 -9.33 -22.68
C ARG A 80 -10.29 -9.77 -23.13
N ALA A 81 -11.17 -10.00 -22.17
CA ALA A 81 -12.58 -10.20 -22.44
C ALA A 81 -13.25 -8.83 -22.53
N ASP A 82 -13.72 -8.52 -23.74
CA ASP A 82 -14.66 -7.44 -24.03
C ASP A 82 -15.93 -7.57 -23.16
N GLY A 83 -16.40 -6.50 -22.51
CA GLY A 83 -17.58 -6.49 -21.61
C GLY A 83 -18.94 -6.33 -22.34
N PRO A 84 -20.09 -6.09 -21.67
CA PRO A 84 -20.44 -6.17 -20.23
C PRO A 84 -21.70 -7.05 -19.93
N PRO A 85 -22.11 -7.22 -18.65
CA PRO A 85 -23.21 -6.37 -18.16
C PRO A 85 -22.88 -5.68 -16.83
N ALA A 86 -23.56 -4.57 -16.55
CA ALA A 86 -23.48 -3.85 -15.28
C ALA A 86 -23.96 -4.75 -14.13
N GLY A 87 -23.02 -5.23 -13.31
CA GLY A 87 -23.28 -5.86 -12.02
C GLY A 87 -23.78 -4.84 -10.97
N PRO A 88 -24.24 -5.32 -9.80
CA PRO A 88 -25.07 -4.59 -8.85
C PRO A 88 -24.40 -3.29 -8.38
N GLY A 89 -25.22 -2.38 -7.83
CA GLY A 89 -24.82 -1.05 -7.39
C GLY A 89 -23.60 -1.01 -6.45
N PRO A 90 -23.19 0.19 -6.02
CA PRO A 90 -21.92 0.41 -5.34
C PRO A 90 -21.63 -0.60 -4.23
N VAL A 91 -20.42 -1.16 -4.23
CA VAL A 91 -20.02 -2.26 -3.33
C VAL A 91 -19.28 -1.67 -2.14
N THR A 92 -19.64 -2.07 -0.93
CA THR A 92 -18.88 -1.69 0.27
C THR A 92 -17.54 -2.43 0.29
N VAL A 93 -16.45 -1.68 0.38
CA VAL A 93 -15.10 -2.20 0.58
C VAL A 93 -14.55 -1.74 1.92
N THR A 94 -13.85 -2.64 2.61
CA THR A 94 -13.18 -2.31 3.87
C THR A 94 -11.71 -2.03 3.62
N VAL A 95 -11.25 -0.89 4.14
CA VAL A 95 -9.86 -0.47 4.10
C VAL A 95 -9.03 -1.41 4.97
N HIS A 96 -7.95 -1.93 4.41
CA HIS A 96 -7.03 -2.83 5.08
C HIS A 96 -5.62 -2.22 5.15
N ASN A 97 -5.03 -2.30 6.34
CA ASN A 97 -3.65 -1.92 6.57
C ASN A 97 -2.88 -3.21 6.92
N ALA A 98 -1.83 -3.48 6.14
CA ALA A 98 -0.99 -4.65 6.31
C ALA A 98 -0.25 -4.60 7.65
N GLU A 99 0.16 -3.41 8.10
CA GLU A 99 0.83 -3.20 9.39
C GLU A 99 -0.11 -3.46 10.57
N GLU A 100 0.14 -4.54 11.31
CA GLU A 100 -0.70 -4.97 12.44
C GLU A 100 -0.83 -3.90 13.53
N ALA A 101 0.28 -3.23 13.87
CA ALA A 101 0.30 -2.15 14.86
C ALA A 101 -0.63 -0.97 14.50
N CYS A 102 -0.89 -0.77 13.20
CA CYS A 102 -1.76 0.31 12.72
C CYS A 102 -3.22 -0.10 12.53
N ARG A 103 -3.59 -1.36 12.81
CA ARG A 103 -4.98 -1.81 12.68
C ARG A 103 -5.90 -1.28 13.78
N GLU A 104 -5.34 -1.03 14.97
CA GLU A 104 -6.08 -0.49 16.12
C GLU A 104 -5.93 1.04 16.29
N LEU A 105 -4.99 1.65 15.57
CA LEU A 105 -4.63 3.06 15.74
C LEU A 105 -5.25 3.95 14.67
N ARG A 106 -5.87 5.05 15.11
CA ARG A 106 -6.41 6.10 14.23
C ARG A 106 -5.57 7.38 14.23
N THR A 107 -4.25 7.24 14.18
CA THR A 107 -3.31 8.38 14.12
C THR A 107 -2.97 8.74 12.69
N VAL A 108 -2.31 9.88 12.47
CA VAL A 108 -1.94 10.32 11.11
C VAL A 108 -0.90 9.38 10.50
N GLU A 109 0.01 8.84 11.31
CA GLU A 109 1.06 7.90 10.91
C GLU A 109 0.47 6.57 10.42
N CYS A 110 -0.63 6.12 11.05
CA CYS A 110 -1.34 4.89 10.67
C CYS A 110 -2.45 5.10 9.63
N SER A 111 -2.53 6.30 9.04
CA SER A 111 -3.49 6.58 7.98
C SER A 111 -2.97 6.09 6.62
N LEU A 112 -3.87 5.53 5.83
CA LEU A 112 -3.64 5.19 4.44
C LEU A 112 -4.12 6.32 3.54
N ARG A 113 -3.42 6.49 2.42
CA ARG A 113 -3.71 7.54 1.45
C ARG A 113 -4.78 7.09 0.47
N LEU A 114 -5.74 7.97 0.23
CA LEU A 114 -6.51 7.93 -1.01
C LEU A 114 -5.77 8.75 -2.06
N ALA A 115 -5.52 8.17 -3.22
CA ALA A 115 -4.82 8.84 -4.31
C ALA A 115 -5.77 9.72 -5.15
N LYS A 116 -5.24 10.78 -5.75
CA LYS A 116 -5.98 11.58 -6.73
C LYS A 116 -6.04 10.90 -8.08
N ASP A 117 -4.97 10.24 -8.48
CA ASP A 117 -4.75 9.66 -9.80
C ASP A 117 -4.15 8.25 -9.63
N PRO A 118 -4.83 7.18 -10.10
CA PRO A 118 -4.36 5.81 -9.96
C PRO A 118 -3.17 5.49 -10.87
N TYR A 119 -2.86 6.36 -11.84
CA TYR A 119 -1.75 6.20 -12.78
C TYR A 119 -0.51 7.01 -12.38
N ALA A 120 -0.60 7.80 -11.32
CA ALA A 120 0.54 8.50 -10.74
C ALA A 120 1.16 7.69 -9.58
N VAL A 121 2.42 7.97 -9.26
CA VAL A 121 3.13 7.35 -8.13
C VAL A 121 2.33 7.55 -6.83
N TYR A 122 1.99 6.46 -6.14
CA TYR A 122 1.14 6.48 -4.95
C TYR A 122 1.68 7.39 -3.85
N ALA A 123 2.99 7.32 -3.59
CA ALA A 123 3.66 8.10 -2.54
C ALA A 123 3.92 9.56 -2.92
N ALA A 124 3.68 10.00 -4.16
CA ALA A 124 3.93 11.37 -4.58
C ALA A 124 3.13 12.40 -3.76
N GLU A 125 3.77 13.50 -3.37
CA GLU A 125 3.18 14.54 -2.51
C GLU A 125 1.89 15.12 -3.10
N GLY A 126 1.86 15.35 -4.42
CA GLY A 126 0.70 15.88 -5.14
C GLY A 126 -0.44 14.89 -5.34
N ASN A 127 -0.22 13.59 -5.11
CA ASN A 127 -1.18 12.52 -5.42
C ASN A 127 -1.99 12.07 -4.19
N ARG A 128 -2.33 12.99 -3.27
CA ARG A 128 -3.17 12.71 -2.10
C ARG A 128 -4.51 13.40 -2.23
N ALA A 129 -5.60 12.63 -2.29
CA ALA A 129 -6.98 13.09 -2.23
C ALA A 129 -7.50 13.12 -0.78
N GLY A 130 -7.09 12.17 0.06
CA GLY A 130 -7.57 12.07 1.43
C GLY A 130 -6.80 11.06 2.27
N ARG A 131 -7.30 10.82 3.48
CA ARG A 131 -6.81 9.82 4.43
C ARG A 131 -7.96 8.94 4.90
N VAL A 132 -7.66 7.65 5.01
CA VAL A 132 -8.54 6.62 5.56
C VAL A 132 -7.75 5.75 6.51
N TRP A 133 -8.43 4.99 7.35
CA TRP A 133 -7.82 4.12 8.36
C TRP A 133 -8.27 2.68 8.16
N HIS A 134 -7.54 1.78 8.80
CA HIS A 134 -7.96 0.38 8.86
C HIS A 134 -9.41 0.26 9.36
N GLY A 135 -10.18 -0.62 8.71
CA GLY A 135 -11.58 -0.87 9.08
C GLY A 135 -12.58 0.17 8.56
N ASP A 136 -12.11 1.28 7.98
CA ASP A 136 -13.01 2.24 7.33
C ASP A 136 -13.78 1.52 6.21
N SER A 137 -15.09 1.71 6.20
CA SER A 137 -15.97 1.17 5.16
C SER A 137 -16.21 2.25 4.14
N MET A 138 -15.91 1.95 2.88
CA MET A 138 -15.99 2.89 1.78
C MET A 138 -16.89 2.33 0.69
N THR A 139 -17.58 3.20 -0.04
CA THR A 139 -18.37 2.80 -1.19
C THR A 139 -17.47 2.74 -2.44
N ALA A 140 -17.20 1.54 -2.98
CA ALA A 140 -16.49 1.37 -4.24
C ALA A 140 -17.44 1.54 -5.44
N LEU A 141 -17.13 2.52 -6.27
CA LEU A 141 -17.93 2.90 -7.44
C LEU A 141 -17.54 2.08 -8.67
N CYS A 142 -16.24 1.90 -8.89
CA CYS A 142 -15.67 1.12 -9.98
C CYS A 142 -14.20 0.77 -9.71
N VAL A 143 -13.60 -0.11 -10.53
CA VAL A 143 -12.19 -0.52 -10.45
C VAL A 143 -11.46 -0.31 -11.79
N VAL A 144 -10.20 0.09 -11.73
CA VAL A 144 -9.25 -0.01 -12.86
C VAL A 144 -8.22 -1.09 -12.54
N ALA A 145 -7.81 -1.86 -13.55
CA ALA A 145 -6.89 -3.00 -13.38
C ALA A 145 -5.44 -2.67 -13.79
N ASP A 146 -5.22 -1.52 -14.41
CA ASP A 146 -3.98 -1.12 -15.07
C ASP A 146 -3.36 0.15 -14.46
N GLY A 147 -3.67 0.43 -13.19
CA GLY A 147 -3.05 1.54 -12.47
C GLY A 147 -1.59 1.25 -12.11
N THR A 148 -0.94 2.23 -11.50
CA THR A 148 0.45 2.09 -11.03
C THR A 148 0.54 0.93 -10.02
N LEU A 149 1.53 0.05 -10.18
CA LEU A 149 1.76 -1.06 -9.27
C LEU A 149 2.10 -0.52 -7.87
N VAL A 150 1.38 -0.99 -6.85
CA VAL A 150 1.66 -0.70 -5.45
C VAL A 150 1.95 -2.02 -4.75
N GLU A 151 3.03 -2.04 -3.96
CA GLU A 151 3.40 -3.11 -3.05
C GLU A 151 3.13 -2.65 -1.61
N ASP A 152 2.63 -3.54 -0.77
CA ASP A 152 2.47 -3.29 0.66
C ASP A 152 3.68 -3.76 1.48
N GLU A 153 3.61 -3.54 2.79
CA GLU A 153 4.67 -3.86 3.73
C GLU A 153 4.90 -5.38 3.89
N GLU A 154 3.97 -6.22 3.42
CA GLU A 154 4.07 -7.69 3.41
C GLU A 154 4.55 -8.23 2.05
N GLY A 155 4.87 -7.36 1.08
CA GLY A 155 5.34 -7.72 -0.25
C GLY A 155 4.23 -8.14 -1.22
N VAL A 156 2.95 -7.92 -0.87
CA VAL A 156 1.83 -8.15 -1.78
C VAL A 156 1.70 -6.96 -2.71
N SER A 157 1.58 -7.21 -4.01
CA SER A 157 1.47 -6.14 -5.01
C SER A 157 0.18 -6.22 -5.84
N SER A 158 -0.30 -5.06 -6.28
CA SER A 158 -1.48 -4.96 -7.15
C SER A 158 -1.42 -3.72 -8.03
N SER A 159 -1.87 -3.86 -9.28
CA SER A 159 -2.19 -2.77 -10.20
C SER A 159 -3.67 -2.39 -10.20
N ARG A 160 -4.48 -3.03 -9.34
CA ARG A 160 -5.90 -2.72 -9.21
C ARG A 160 -6.09 -1.50 -8.32
N TRP A 161 -6.98 -0.59 -8.72
CA TRP A 161 -7.34 0.59 -7.95
C TRP A 161 -8.85 0.77 -7.95
N TYR A 162 -9.41 0.99 -6.78
CA TYR A 162 -10.85 1.20 -6.59
C TYR A 162 -11.12 2.69 -6.43
N LEU A 163 -12.02 3.24 -7.25
CA LEU A 163 -12.58 4.56 -6.99
C LEU A 163 -13.57 4.43 -5.85
N VAL A 164 -13.24 5.03 -4.71
CA VAL A 164 -14.04 4.94 -3.49
C VAL A 164 -14.54 6.31 -3.07
N SER A 165 -15.72 6.35 -2.46
CA SER A 165 -16.32 7.56 -1.90
C SER A 165 -16.96 7.28 -0.56
N GLU A 166 -16.79 8.19 0.41
CA GLU A 166 -17.46 8.17 1.69
C GLU A 166 -17.43 9.58 2.32
N ASN A 167 -18.55 10.05 2.87
CA ASN A 167 -18.64 11.34 3.58
C ASN A 167 -18.02 12.56 2.83
N GLY A 168 -18.15 12.60 1.51
CA GLY A 168 -17.61 13.69 0.67
C GLY A 168 -16.12 13.57 0.35
N VAL A 169 -15.43 12.55 0.85
CA VAL A 169 -14.06 12.20 0.43
C VAL A 169 -14.14 11.16 -0.67
N GLU A 170 -13.64 11.50 -1.85
CA GLU A 170 -13.54 10.60 -3.01
C GLU A 170 -12.07 10.44 -3.42
N GLY A 171 -11.65 9.21 -3.70
CA GLY A 171 -10.31 8.98 -4.22
C GLY A 171 -10.03 7.54 -4.57
N TRP A 172 -8.80 7.27 -4.98
CA TRP A 172 -8.36 5.97 -5.46
C TRP A 172 -7.66 5.19 -4.35
N LEU A 173 -8.19 4.02 -4.02
CA LEU A 173 -7.64 3.10 -3.03
C LEU A 173 -6.92 1.94 -3.75
N PRO A 174 -5.62 1.71 -3.50
CA PRO A 174 -4.90 0.57 -4.07
C PRO A 174 -5.51 -0.75 -3.63
N GLY A 175 -5.51 -1.75 -4.52
CA GLY A 175 -6.12 -3.05 -4.24
C GLY A 175 -5.46 -3.80 -3.09
N VAL A 176 -4.15 -3.58 -2.87
CA VAL A 176 -3.41 -4.11 -1.70
C VAL A 176 -3.91 -3.55 -0.37
N ARG A 177 -4.59 -2.39 -0.37
CA ARG A 177 -5.19 -1.77 0.82
C ARG A 177 -6.67 -2.12 1.00
N THR A 178 -7.12 -3.22 0.39
CA THR A 178 -8.50 -3.71 0.50
C THR A 178 -8.52 -5.21 0.75
N ARG A 179 -9.52 -5.69 1.49
CA ARG A 179 -9.87 -7.12 1.56
C ARG A 179 -11.23 -7.37 0.91
N ASN A 180 -11.42 -6.80 -0.27
CA ASN A 180 -12.68 -6.94 -0.99
C ASN A 180 -12.82 -8.37 -1.55
N THR A 181 -13.92 -9.02 -1.21
CA THR A 181 -14.30 -10.36 -1.71
C THR A 181 -15.42 -10.29 -2.75
N ALA A 182 -16.01 -9.11 -2.97
CA ALA A 182 -17.08 -8.88 -3.92
C ALA A 182 -16.56 -8.26 -5.22
N GLU A 183 -17.15 -8.67 -6.35
CA GLU A 183 -16.78 -8.12 -7.65
C GLU A 183 -17.26 -6.68 -7.80
N VAL A 184 -16.35 -5.80 -8.23
CA VAL A 184 -16.64 -4.39 -8.54
C VAL A 184 -16.54 -4.21 -10.05
N ARG A 185 -17.51 -3.50 -10.64
CA ARG A 185 -17.51 -3.20 -12.08
C ARG A 185 -16.26 -2.43 -12.51
N THR A 186 -15.83 -2.63 -13.75
CA THR A 186 -14.76 -1.83 -14.35
C THR A 186 -15.20 -0.38 -14.56
N CYS A 187 -14.28 0.57 -14.34
CA CYS A 187 -14.53 1.98 -14.64
C CYS A 187 -14.65 2.21 -16.15
N THR A 188 -15.52 3.15 -16.54
CA THR A 188 -15.49 3.72 -17.89
C THR A 188 -14.21 4.54 -18.10
N ALA A 189 -13.87 4.84 -19.36
CA ALA A 189 -12.71 5.67 -19.68
C ALA A 189 -12.79 7.10 -19.09
N GLU A 190 -13.99 7.62 -18.86
CA GLU A 190 -14.18 8.91 -18.20
C GLU A 190 -13.94 8.80 -16.69
N GLU A 191 -14.53 7.80 -16.06
CA GLU A 191 -14.35 7.54 -14.62
C GLU A 191 -12.89 7.24 -14.27
N SER A 192 -12.16 6.51 -15.11
CA SER A 192 -10.72 6.23 -14.86
C SER A 192 -9.85 7.49 -14.89
N ARG A 193 -10.29 8.55 -15.56
CA ARG A 193 -9.61 9.86 -15.58
C ARG A 193 -10.09 10.80 -14.48
N ARG A 194 -11.11 10.42 -13.71
CA ARG A 194 -11.62 11.24 -12.61
C ARG A 194 -10.55 11.36 -11.54
N ARG A 195 -10.26 12.61 -11.15
CA ARG A 195 -9.37 12.88 -10.03
C ARG A 195 -10.16 12.85 -8.73
N GLY A 196 -9.61 12.17 -7.73
CA GLY A 196 -10.17 12.19 -6.38
C GLY A 196 -10.21 13.60 -5.80
N THR A 197 -11.24 13.86 -4.99
CA THR A 197 -11.48 15.13 -4.30
C THR A 197 -11.64 14.87 -2.80
N GLY A 198 -10.96 15.66 -1.97
CA GLY A 198 -11.08 15.61 -0.51
C GLY A 198 -10.46 16.83 0.15
#